data_AF-A0A0S8AAH2-F1
#
_entry.id   AF-A0A0S8AAH2-F1
#
_cell.length_a   1.000
_cell.length_b   1.000
_cell.length_c   1.000
_cell.angle_alpha   90.00
_cell.angle_beta   90.00
_cell.angle_gamma   90.00
#
_symmetry.space_group_name_H-M   'P 1'
#
loop_
_entity.id
_entity.type
_entity.pdbx_description
1 polymer ?
#
loop_
_entity_poly.entity_id
_entity_poly.type
_entity_poly.pdbx_seq_one_letter_code
_entity_poly.pdbx_strand_id
1 'polypeptide(L)'
;MLATVTTACGMLGTTYPEMHGRVLHEIHDAPLSHTILVALWKGNQDNPGADKTICYHVEYTVSDDKGFFTIPDWREPGDFKDLKEKSVHVHAFRKRYRTSELTSEIITPKNYIYYLAKPRATDNEDQARKDRLRYLQQLIGDTICDLKGDSRANLKPMYEAIVEEAEELVVTAQDREIVQKLKSWLSFVTLPEE
;
A
#
# COMPACT_ATOMS: atom_id res chain seq x y z
N MET A 1 39.00 -31.30 28.48
CA MET A 1 37.63 -30.77 28.29
C MET A 1 37.50 -30.31 26.85
N LEU A 2 36.77 -31.04 26.01
CA LEU A 2 36.43 -30.58 24.67
C LEU A 2 35.23 -29.64 24.79
N ALA A 3 35.41 -28.36 24.46
CA ALA A 3 34.31 -27.41 24.32
C ALA A 3 33.72 -27.55 22.91
N THR A 4 32.58 -28.24 22.81
CA THR A 4 31.74 -28.22 21.62
C THR A 4 31.06 -26.86 21.53
N VAL A 5 31.56 -25.99 20.65
CA VAL A 5 30.88 -24.74 20.29
C VAL A 5 29.76 -25.10 19.31
N THR A 6 28.53 -25.18 19.80
CA THR A 6 27.36 -25.32 18.95
C THR A 6 27.11 -23.98 18.26
N THR A 7 27.61 -23.81 17.04
CA THR A 7 27.16 -22.73 16.15
C THR A 7 25.75 -23.07 15.69
N ALA A 8 24.76 -22.60 16.44
CA ALA A 8 23.39 -22.52 15.95
C ALA A 8 23.38 -21.55 14.76
N CYS A 9 23.46 -22.07 13.54
CA CYS A 9 23.02 -21.35 12.35
C CYS A 9 21.51 -21.14 12.50
N GLY A 10 21.12 -20.09 13.23
CA GLY A 10 19.76 -19.58 13.15
C GLY A 10 19.49 -19.28 11.68
N MET A 11 18.44 -19.89 11.11
CA MET A 11 18.00 -19.58 9.75
C MET A 11 17.85 -18.05 9.64
N LEU A 12 18.76 -17.43 8.91
CA LEU A 12 18.67 -16.01 8.60
C LEU A 12 17.50 -15.87 7.62
N GLY A 13 16.35 -15.42 8.11
CA GLY A 13 15.23 -15.03 7.24
C GLY A 13 15.64 -13.95 6.23
N THR A 14 14.89 -13.85 5.13
CA THR A 14 15.11 -12.83 4.10
C THR A 14 15.00 -11.44 4.73
N THR A 15 15.97 -10.56 4.50
CA THR A 15 15.91 -9.17 4.98
C THR A 15 15.63 -8.26 3.81
N TYR A 16 14.53 -7.52 3.90
CA TYR A 16 14.16 -6.46 2.97
C TYR A 16 14.79 -5.16 3.48
N PRO A 17 15.70 -4.53 2.71
CA PRO A 17 16.32 -3.29 3.14
C PRO A 17 15.30 -2.15 3.16
N GLU A 18 15.63 -1.11 3.91
CA GLU A 18 14.89 0.15 3.92
C GLU A 18 14.71 0.71 2.50
N MET A 19 13.50 1.16 2.18
CA MET A 19 13.16 1.75 0.89
C MET A 19 12.99 3.26 1.04
N HIS A 20 13.85 4.02 0.36
CA HIS A 20 13.79 5.47 0.31
C HIS A 20 13.19 5.95 -1.00
N GLY A 21 12.41 7.02 -0.94
CA GLY A 21 11.92 7.62 -2.17
C GLY A 21 11.33 9.00 -1.99
N ARG A 22 10.69 9.46 -3.06
CA ARG A 22 10.03 10.76 -3.11
C ARG A 22 8.71 10.68 -3.87
N VAL A 23 7.71 11.42 -3.39
CA VAL A 23 6.44 11.61 -4.09
C VAL A 23 6.42 12.98 -4.73
N LEU A 24 6.18 13.01 -6.04
CA LEU A 24 6.19 14.21 -6.87
C LEU A 24 4.89 14.38 -7.65
N HIS A 25 4.56 15.62 -7.99
CA HIS A 25 3.50 15.91 -8.93
C HIS A 25 3.97 15.64 -10.38
N GLU A 26 3.17 14.92 -11.16
CA GLU A 26 3.48 14.46 -12.52
C GLU A 26 3.99 15.57 -13.48
N ILE A 27 3.35 16.74 -13.49
CA ILE A 27 3.64 17.80 -14.48
C ILE A 27 4.88 18.63 -14.16
N HIS A 28 5.13 18.93 -12.89
CA HIS A 28 6.08 19.99 -12.50
C HIS A 28 7.10 19.52 -11.46
N ASP A 29 7.19 18.20 -11.22
CA ASP A 29 8.11 17.57 -10.27
C ASP A 29 8.09 18.21 -8.86
N ALA A 30 7.01 18.90 -8.49
CA ALA A 30 6.97 19.52 -7.17
C ALA A 30 6.66 18.44 -6.12
N PRO A 31 7.30 18.52 -4.96
CA PRO A 31 7.11 17.52 -3.92
C PRO A 31 5.67 17.51 -3.39
N LEU A 32 5.21 16.31 -3.08
CA LEU A 32 3.90 16.07 -2.50
C LEU A 32 4.06 15.52 -1.07
N SER A 33 3.90 16.40 -0.09
CA SER A 33 3.94 16.09 1.34
C SER A 33 2.67 15.45 1.89
N HIS A 34 2.73 14.74 3.01
CA HIS A 34 1.57 14.09 3.61
C HIS A 34 0.87 13.11 2.67
N THR A 35 1.63 12.49 1.77
CA THR A 35 1.15 11.38 0.94
C THR A 35 1.33 10.11 1.74
N ILE A 36 0.28 9.31 1.88
CA ILE A 36 0.35 8.01 2.56
C ILE A 36 0.86 6.99 1.57
N LEU A 37 1.93 6.28 1.91
CA LEU A 37 2.43 5.15 1.13
C LEU A 37 2.23 3.87 1.92
N VAL A 38 1.78 2.83 1.23
CA VAL A 38 1.63 1.48 1.78
C VAL A 38 2.44 0.54 0.91
N ALA A 39 3.39 -0.18 1.51
CA ALA A 39 4.10 -1.28 0.88
C ALA A 39 3.46 -2.61 1.25
N LEU A 40 3.24 -3.47 0.25
CA LEU A 40 2.64 -4.79 0.38
C LEU A 40 3.64 -5.82 -0.11
N TRP A 41 4.06 -6.70 0.77
CA TRP A 41 4.86 -7.86 0.40
C TRP A 41 3.93 -8.98 -0.03
N LYS A 42 4.05 -9.39 -1.29
CA LYS A 42 3.23 -10.42 -1.92
C LYS A 42 4.11 -11.56 -2.41
N GLY A 43 3.56 -12.77 -2.43
CA GLY A 43 4.24 -13.96 -2.90
C GLY A 43 3.24 -15.08 -3.17
N ASN A 44 3.61 -16.03 -4.01
CA ASN A 44 2.75 -17.12 -4.42
C ASN A 44 3.02 -18.36 -3.55
N GLN A 45 1.97 -18.90 -2.96
CA GLN A 45 2.03 -20.19 -2.29
C GLN A 45 1.69 -21.27 -3.30
N ASP A 46 2.63 -22.19 -3.49
CA ASP A 46 2.40 -23.44 -4.23
C ASP A 46 1.29 -24.23 -3.52
N ASN A 47 0.11 -24.31 -4.14
CA ASN A 47 -0.94 -25.24 -3.73
C ASN A 47 -1.25 -26.18 -4.91
N PRO A 48 -1.40 -27.50 -4.68
CA PRO A 48 -1.80 -28.43 -5.73
C PRO A 48 -3.14 -28.00 -6.36
N GLY A 49 -3.10 -27.49 -7.59
CA GLY A 49 -4.29 -27.14 -8.38
C GLY A 49 -4.62 -25.66 -8.53
N ALA A 50 -3.95 -24.75 -7.81
CA ALA A 50 -4.04 -23.30 -8.06
C ALA A 50 -2.95 -22.53 -7.32
N ASP A 51 -2.30 -21.58 -8.01
CA ASP A 51 -1.41 -20.61 -7.35
C ASP A 51 -2.25 -19.58 -6.59
N LYS A 52 -1.98 -19.41 -5.30
CA LYS A 52 -2.61 -18.38 -4.48
C LYS A 52 -1.57 -17.31 -4.16
N THR A 53 -1.81 -16.08 -4.64
CA THR A 53 -1.04 -14.91 -4.18
C THR A 53 -1.45 -14.57 -2.75
N ILE A 54 -0.47 -14.50 -1.86
CA ILE A 54 -0.60 -14.15 -0.46
C ILE A 54 0.08 -12.80 -0.24
N CYS A 55 -0.63 -11.89 0.39
CA CYS A 55 -0.03 -10.71 1.00
C CYS A 55 0.35 -11.08 2.42
N TYR A 56 1.65 -11.09 2.74
CA TYR A 56 2.17 -11.63 4.00
C TYR A 56 2.80 -10.57 4.91
N HIS A 57 2.98 -9.35 4.43
CA HIS A 57 3.37 -8.21 5.25
C HIS A 57 2.94 -6.89 4.62
N VAL A 58 2.67 -5.90 5.47
CA VAL A 58 2.34 -4.53 5.06
C VAL A 58 3.02 -3.55 6.00
N GLU A 59 3.62 -2.52 5.40
CA GLU A 59 4.10 -1.33 6.09
C GLU A 59 3.47 -0.09 5.50
N TYR A 60 3.41 0.97 6.30
CA TYR A 60 3.02 2.28 5.80
C TYR A 60 4.01 3.35 6.25
N THR A 61 4.02 4.44 5.49
CA THR A 61 4.75 5.66 5.83
C THR A 61 4.00 6.86 5.28
N VAL A 62 4.43 8.05 5.66
CA VAL A 62 3.86 9.31 5.17
C VAL A 62 5.01 10.18 4.67
N SER A 63 4.85 10.78 3.49
CA SER A 63 5.87 11.67 2.95
C SER A 63 6.00 12.97 3.75
N ASP A 64 7.22 13.45 3.92
CA ASP A 64 7.55 14.70 4.60
C ASP A 64 7.19 15.95 3.77
N ASP A 65 7.45 17.15 4.30
CA ASP A 65 7.20 18.43 3.62
C ASP A 65 7.93 18.60 2.27
N LYS A 66 9.00 17.84 2.06
CA LYS A 66 9.79 17.82 0.82
C LYS A 66 9.44 16.63 -0.06
N GLY A 67 8.38 15.89 0.28
CA GLY A 67 7.86 14.73 -0.42
C GLY A 67 8.69 13.46 -0.23
N PHE A 68 9.72 13.45 0.61
CA PHE A 68 10.52 12.27 0.87
C PHE A 68 9.77 11.30 1.77
N PHE A 69 9.99 10.00 1.57
CA PHE A 69 9.46 8.97 2.46
C PHE A 69 10.52 7.89 2.70
N THR A 70 10.26 7.10 3.73
CA THR A 70 11.08 5.95 4.09
C THR A 70 10.17 4.85 4.60
N ILE A 71 10.26 3.68 3.98
CA ILE A 71 9.64 2.44 4.45
C ILE A 71 10.73 1.66 5.16
N PRO A 72 10.56 1.32 6.44
CA PRO A 72 11.62 0.71 7.25
C PRO A 72 12.09 -0.62 6.66
N ASP A 73 13.29 -1.04 7.07
CA ASP A 73 13.72 -2.40 6.80
C ASP A 73 12.79 -3.40 7.51
N TRP A 74 12.62 -4.56 6.88
CA TRP A 74 11.78 -5.60 7.43
C TRP A 74 12.44 -6.96 7.28
N ARG A 75 12.34 -7.75 8.34
CA ARG A 75 12.87 -9.11 8.37
C ARG A 75 11.73 -10.10 8.23
N GLU A 76 11.75 -10.82 7.13
CA GLU A 76 10.78 -11.87 6.84
C GLU A 76 10.90 -12.99 7.89
N PRO A 77 9.79 -13.32 8.59
CA PRO A 77 9.74 -14.48 9.44
C PRO A 77 9.79 -15.79 8.62
N GLY A 78 10.28 -16.86 9.25
CA GLY A 78 10.64 -18.09 8.54
C GLY A 78 9.47 -18.86 7.92
N ASP A 79 8.23 -18.53 8.27
CA ASP A 79 6.99 -19.09 7.75
C ASP A 79 6.68 -18.68 6.30
N PHE A 80 7.24 -17.57 5.82
CA PHE A 80 7.04 -17.09 4.44
C PHE A 80 8.22 -17.42 3.51
N LYS A 81 9.26 -18.09 4.01
CA LYS A 81 10.49 -18.36 3.24
C LYS A 81 10.23 -19.15 1.94
N ASP A 82 9.21 -20.02 1.95
CA ASP A 82 8.88 -20.95 0.87
C ASP A 82 7.90 -20.34 -0.17
N LEU A 83 7.46 -19.09 0.02
CA LEU A 83 6.69 -18.39 -1.01
C LEU A 83 7.56 -18.14 -2.24
N LYS A 84 6.96 -18.31 -3.42
CA LYS A 84 7.60 -18.01 -4.70
C LYS A 84 7.23 -16.62 -5.19
N GLU A 85 7.95 -16.15 -6.22
CA GLU A 85 7.61 -14.92 -6.96
C GLU A 85 7.36 -13.72 -6.02
N LYS A 86 8.21 -13.60 -4.99
CA LYS A 86 8.08 -12.55 -3.98
C LYS A 86 8.29 -11.18 -4.62
N SER A 87 7.37 -10.26 -4.34
CA SER A 87 7.39 -8.88 -4.80
C SER A 87 6.96 -7.93 -3.69
N VAL A 88 7.34 -6.66 -3.83
CA VAL A 88 6.86 -5.57 -2.97
C VAL A 88 6.13 -4.59 -3.86
N HIS A 89 4.86 -4.36 -3.58
CA HIS A 89 4.03 -3.38 -4.30
C HIS A 89 3.79 -2.20 -3.40
N VAL A 90 4.08 -0.99 -3.87
CA VAL A 90 3.85 0.22 -3.08
C VAL A 90 2.75 1.05 -3.73
N HIS A 91 1.75 1.41 -2.93
CA HIS A 91 0.64 2.25 -3.33
C HIS A 91 0.72 3.58 -2.60
N ALA A 92 0.51 4.68 -3.33
CA ALA A 92 0.51 6.02 -2.78
C ALA A 92 -0.89 6.61 -2.84
N PHE A 93 -1.33 7.19 -1.73
CA PHE A 93 -2.60 7.90 -1.61
C PHE A 93 -2.36 9.35 -1.20
N ARG A 94 -2.97 10.26 -1.96
CA ARG A 94 -3.15 11.65 -1.56
C ARG A 94 -4.54 12.12 -1.99
N LYS A 95 -5.22 12.81 -1.08
CA LYS A 95 -6.55 13.39 -1.32
C LYS A 95 -6.56 14.25 -2.58
N ARG A 96 -7.51 14.02 -3.49
CA ARG A 96 -7.66 14.67 -4.82
C ARG A 96 -6.53 14.40 -5.82
N TYR A 97 -5.70 13.38 -5.60
CA TYR A 97 -4.67 12.94 -6.53
C TYR A 97 -4.84 11.47 -6.88
N ARG A 98 -4.48 11.10 -8.11
CA ARG A 98 -4.41 9.71 -8.57
C ARG A 98 -2.96 9.33 -8.88
N THR A 99 -2.65 8.05 -8.78
CA THR A 99 -1.39 7.49 -9.28
C THR A 99 -1.26 7.78 -10.77
N SER A 100 -0.11 8.34 -11.19
CA SER A 100 0.18 8.59 -12.60
C SER A 100 0.69 7.30 -13.29
N GLU A 101 0.41 7.17 -14.59
CA GLU A 101 1.01 6.16 -15.47
C GLU A 101 2.54 6.33 -15.59
N LEU A 102 3.07 7.52 -15.32
CA LEU A 102 4.51 7.81 -15.20
C LEU A 102 5.13 7.30 -13.90
N THR A 103 4.32 6.74 -12.99
CA THR A 103 4.85 5.96 -11.85
C THR A 103 5.50 4.72 -12.42
N SER A 104 6.71 4.94 -12.87
CA SER A 104 7.65 3.90 -13.16
C SER A 104 8.16 3.44 -11.80
N GLU A 105 8.10 2.14 -11.56
CA GLU A 105 9.06 1.49 -10.68
C GLU A 105 10.45 1.68 -11.33
N ILE A 106 10.95 2.93 -11.45
CA ILE A 106 12.37 3.18 -11.70
C ILE A 106 13.03 2.75 -10.40
N ILE A 107 13.29 1.46 -10.32
CA ILE A 107 14.23 0.86 -9.39
C ILE A 107 15.62 1.31 -9.88
N THR A 108 15.93 2.61 -9.74
CA THR A 108 17.32 2.90 -9.42
C THR A 108 17.49 2.32 -8.02
N PRO A 109 18.53 1.51 -7.76
CA PRO A 109 18.62 0.69 -6.54
C PRO A 109 18.67 1.46 -5.21
N LYS A 110 18.38 2.77 -5.19
CA LYS A 110 18.50 3.64 -4.03
C LYS A 110 17.40 4.70 -3.86
N ASN A 111 16.57 5.02 -4.85
CA ASN A 111 15.55 6.08 -4.69
C ASN A 111 14.30 5.82 -5.57
N TYR A 112 13.19 5.44 -4.94
CA TYR A 112 11.90 5.30 -5.60
C TYR A 112 11.29 6.67 -5.88
N ILE A 113 10.67 6.87 -7.06
CA ILE A 113 9.93 8.10 -7.37
C ILE A 113 8.49 7.73 -7.69
N TYR A 114 7.54 8.27 -6.92
CA TYR A 114 6.10 8.11 -7.16
C TYR A 114 5.52 9.38 -7.74
N TYR A 115 4.94 9.28 -8.93
CA TYR A 115 4.28 10.40 -9.58
C TYR A 115 2.79 10.36 -9.31
N LEU A 116 2.25 11.44 -8.76
CA LEU A 116 0.81 11.62 -8.62
C LEU A 116 0.32 12.75 -9.51
N ALA A 117 -0.84 12.55 -10.12
CA ALA A 117 -1.50 13.52 -10.98
C ALA A 117 -2.79 13.99 -10.30
N LYS A 118 -3.13 15.27 -10.49
CA LYS A 118 -4.53 15.69 -10.28
C LYS A 118 -5.41 15.01 -11.34
N PRO A 119 -6.67 14.67 -11.02
CA PRO A 119 -7.65 14.29 -12.03
C PRO A 119 -7.67 15.33 -13.15
N ARG A 120 -7.76 14.88 -14.41
CA ARG A 120 -7.91 15.81 -15.53
C ARG A 120 -9.20 16.61 -15.32
N ALA A 121 -9.14 17.92 -15.54
CA ALA A 121 -10.34 18.75 -15.55
C ALA A 121 -11.28 18.19 -16.62
N THR A 122 -12.53 17.94 -16.25
CA THR A 122 -13.60 17.59 -17.17
C THR A 122 -14.68 18.65 -17.02
N ASP A 123 -15.40 18.95 -18.10
CA ASP A 123 -16.55 19.88 -18.03
C ASP A 123 -17.76 19.27 -17.31
N ASN A 124 -17.66 17.99 -16.91
CA ASN A 124 -18.72 17.24 -16.25
C ASN A 124 -18.30 16.85 -14.83
N GLU A 125 -18.63 17.70 -13.87
CA GLU A 125 -18.32 17.52 -12.46
C GLU A 125 -18.85 16.19 -11.90
N ASP A 126 -20.03 15.73 -12.34
CA ASP A 126 -20.61 14.46 -11.90
C ASP A 126 -19.76 13.27 -12.38
N GLN A 127 -19.26 13.32 -13.61
CA GLN A 127 -18.36 12.30 -14.14
C GLN A 127 -17.02 12.30 -13.38
N ALA A 128 -16.43 13.48 -13.15
CA ALA A 128 -15.17 13.60 -12.40
C ALA A 128 -15.28 13.02 -10.98
N ARG A 129 -16.40 13.30 -10.30
CA ARG A 129 -16.73 12.76 -8.99
C ARG A 129 -16.88 11.23 -9.01
N LYS A 130 -17.63 10.67 -9.96
CA LYS A 130 -17.79 9.21 -10.13
C LYS A 130 -16.47 8.50 -10.40
N ASP A 131 -15.63 9.06 -11.27
CA ASP A 131 -14.32 8.51 -11.56
C ASP A 131 -13.41 8.56 -10.34
N ARG A 132 -13.52 9.62 -9.51
CA ARG A 132 -12.80 9.68 -8.23
C ARG A 132 -13.24 8.58 -7.27
N LEU A 133 -14.54 8.38 -7.08
CA LEU A 133 -15.05 7.29 -6.23
C LEU A 133 -14.61 5.91 -6.73
N ARG A 134 -14.62 5.68 -8.05
CA ARG A 134 -14.12 4.43 -8.65
C ARG A 134 -12.63 4.22 -8.36
N TYR A 135 -11.82 5.27 -8.49
CA TYR A 135 -10.39 5.21 -8.14
C TYR A 135 -10.18 4.85 -6.67
N LEU A 136 -10.94 5.45 -5.75
CA LEU A 136 -10.86 5.15 -4.32
C LEU A 136 -11.22 3.68 -4.02
N GLN A 137 -12.24 3.14 -4.69
CA GLN A 137 -12.60 1.72 -4.59
C GLN A 137 -11.50 0.81 -5.12
N GLN A 138 -10.93 1.15 -6.27
CA GLN A 138 -9.83 0.39 -6.87
C GLN A 138 -8.61 0.39 -5.94
N LEU A 139 -8.26 1.53 -5.35
CA LEU A 139 -7.11 1.63 -4.46
C LEU A 139 -7.25 0.77 -3.21
N ILE A 140 -8.46 0.72 -2.60
CA ILE A 140 -8.73 -0.29 -1.55
C ILE A 140 -8.55 -1.69 -2.12
N GLY A 141 -9.18 -2.00 -3.25
CA GLY A 141 -9.10 -3.31 -3.91
C GLY A 141 -7.66 -3.81 -4.13
N ASP A 142 -6.79 -2.95 -4.64
CA ASP A 142 -5.39 -3.25 -4.95
C ASP A 142 -4.53 -3.48 -3.68
N THR A 143 -4.99 -2.91 -2.56
CA THR A 143 -4.32 -2.97 -1.25
C THR A 143 -4.97 -3.96 -0.28
N ILE A 144 -5.99 -4.72 -0.71
CA ILE A 144 -6.58 -5.77 0.13
C ILE A 144 -5.51 -6.82 0.45
N CYS A 145 -5.35 -7.06 1.75
CA CYS A 145 -4.51 -8.12 2.28
C CYS A 145 -5.24 -8.86 3.39
N ASP A 146 -5.29 -10.19 3.31
CA ASP A 146 -5.82 -11.06 4.36
C ASP A 146 -4.74 -11.27 5.44
N LEU A 147 -4.43 -10.18 6.14
CA LEU A 147 -3.37 -10.11 7.14
C LEU A 147 -3.93 -10.10 8.57
N LYS A 148 -3.02 -10.41 9.48
CA LYS A 148 -3.22 -10.37 10.93
C LYS A 148 -2.21 -9.41 11.58
N GLY A 149 -2.53 -8.98 12.78
CA GLY A 149 -1.71 -8.18 13.68
C GLY A 149 -1.37 -6.79 13.14
N ASP A 150 -0.17 -6.35 13.47
CA ASP A 150 0.33 -5.01 13.14
C ASP A 150 0.34 -4.74 11.63
N SER A 151 0.61 -5.75 10.81
CA SER A 151 0.57 -5.60 9.35
C SER A 151 -0.83 -5.25 8.83
N ARG A 152 -1.90 -5.78 9.44
CA ARG A 152 -3.27 -5.35 9.09
C ARG A 152 -3.53 -3.91 9.54
N ALA A 153 -3.10 -3.56 10.75
CA ALA A 153 -3.28 -2.23 11.31
C ALA A 153 -2.58 -1.14 10.47
N ASN A 154 -1.48 -1.47 9.80
CA ASN A 154 -0.76 -0.58 8.90
C ASN A 154 -1.57 -0.11 7.67
N LEU A 155 -2.66 -0.79 7.29
CA LEU A 155 -3.57 -0.32 6.24
C LEU A 155 -4.51 0.81 6.71
N LYS A 156 -4.75 0.92 8.02
CA LYS A 156 -5.73 1.83 8.61
C LYS A 156 -5.56 3.28 8.16
N PRO A 157 -4.36 3.90 8.19
CA PRO A 157 -4.22 5.32 7.83
C PRO A 157 -4.67 5.63 6.41
N MET A 158 -4.34 4.75 5.46
CA MET A 158 -4.78 4.89 4.07
C MET A 158 -6.30 4.72 3.96
N TYR A 159 -6.87 3.72 4.63
CA TYR A 159 -8.31 3.43 4.53
C TYR A 159 -9.17 4.52 5.18
N GLU A 160 -8.74 5.08 6.32
CA GLU A 160 -9.38 6.23 6.95
C GLU A 160 -9.40 7.43 6.00
N ALA A 161 -8.25 7.77 5.42
CA ALA A 161 -8.15 8.92 4.52
C ALA A 161 -8.93 8.72 3.21
N ILE A 162 -9.01 7.49 2.69
CA ILE A 162 -9.86 7.14 1.55
C ILE A 162 -11.34 7.29 1.89
N VAL A 163 -11.78 6.78 3.05
CA VAL A 163 -13.19 6.89 3.48
C VAL A 163 -13.58 8.35 3.70
N GLU A 164 -12.72 9.14 4.36
CA GLU A 164 -12.95 10.57 4.57
C GLU A 164 -13.15 11.31 3.24
N GLU A 165 -12.27 11.09 2.25
CA GLU A 165 -12.45 11.70 0.93
C GLU A 165 -13.71 11.19 0.23
N ALA A 166 -14.01 9.89 0.32
CA ALA A 166 -15.18 9.32 -0.33
C ALA A 166 -16.49 9.88 0.24
N GLU A 167 -16.55 10.15 1.55
CA GLU A 167 -17.70 10.78 2.22
C GLU A 167 -17.98 12.19 1.68
N GLU A 168 -16.94 12.97 1.35
CA GLU A 168 -17.08 14.30 0.74
C GLU A 168 -17.68 14.25 -0.68
N LEU A 169 -17.61 13.10 -1.36
CA LEU A 169 -18.05 12.92 -2.75
C LEU A 169 -19.46 12.32 -2.87
N VAL A 170 -20.13 12.04 -1.75
CA VAL A 170 -21.46 11.42 -1.73
C VAL A 170 -22.53 12.42 -2.14
N VAL A 171 -23.24 12.12 -3.23
CA VAL A 171 -24.40 12.91 -3.69
C VAL A 171 -25.63 12.02 -3.83
N THR A 172 -25.46 10.82 -4.37
CA THR A 172 -26.53 9.88 -4.71
C THR A 172 -26.60 8.69 -3.76
N ALA A 173 -27.69 7.90 -3.83
CA ALA A 173 -27.81 6.65 -3.09
C ALA A 173 -26.73 5.63 -3.49
N GLN A 174 -26.38 5.57 -4.77
CA GLN A 174 -25.32 4.69 -5.27
C GLN A 174 -23.95 5.04 -4.67
N ASP A 175 -23.65 6.34 -4.51
CA ASP A 175 -22.41 6.78 -3.87
C ASP A 175 -22.36 6.34 -2.40
N ARG A 176 -23.51 6.38 -1.70
CA ARG A 176 -23.59 5.88 -0.32
C ARG A 176 -23.27 4.40 -0.24
N GLU A 177 -23.78 3.59 -1.15
CA GLU A 177 -23.45 2.15 -1.19
C GLU A 177 -21.95 1.91 -1.41
N ILE A 178 -21.32 2.71 -2.28
CA ILE A 178 -19.88 2.68 -2.50
C ILE A 178 -19.15 2.99 -1.18
N VAL A 179 -19.50 4.10 -0.52
CA VAL A 179 -18.86 4.51 0.74
C VAL A 179 -19.07 3.48 1.85
N GLN A 180 -20.25 2.86 1.95
CA GLN A 180 -20.49 1.80 2.93
C GLN A 180 -19.58 0.58 2.71
N LYS A 181 -19.32 0.20 1.46
CA LYS A 181 -18.34 -0.85 1.15
C LYS A 181 -16.92 -0.45 1.55
N LEU A 182 -16.53 0.82 1.34
CA LEU A 182 -15.23 1.31 1.81
C LEU A 182 -15.14 1.26 3.35
N LYS A 183 -16.21 1.67 4.04
CA LYS A 183 -16.30 1.59 5.51
C LYS A 183 -16.22 0.16 6.04
N SER A 184 -16.77 -0.83 5.35
CA SER A 184 -16.63 -2.24 5.78
C SER A 184 -15.17 -2.70 5.72
N TRP A 185 -14.40 -2.23 4.74
CA TRP A 185 -12.96 -2.51 4.67
C TRP A 185 -12.17 -1.81 5.78
N LEU A 186 -12.49 -0.54 6.06
CA LEU A 186 -11.91 0.16 7.20
C LEU A 186 -12.25 -0.55 8.53
N SER A 187 -13.49 -1.03 8.68
CA SER A 187 -13.91 -1.79 9.85
C SER A 187 -13.08 -3.08 9.98
N PHE A 188 -12.92 -3.83 8.87
CA PHE A 188 -12.10 -5.05 8.86
C PHE A 188 -10.66 -4.82 9.35
N VAL A 189 -10.00 -3.73 8.92
CA VAL A 189 -8.61 -3.45 9.34
C VAL A 189 -8.49 -2.85 10.74
N THR A 190 -9.60 -2.43 11.35
CA THR A 190 -9.65 -1.84 12.70
C THR A 190 -10.13 -2.80 13.78
N LEU A 191 -10.68 -3.97 13.42
CA LEU A 191 -11.09 -4.97 14.40
C LEU A 191 -9.89 -5.44 15.23
N PRO A 192 -10.05 -5.65 16.55
CA PRO A 192 -9.05 -6.35 17.35
C PRO A 192 -8.90 -7.79 16.83
N GLU A 193 -7.71 -8.36 17.02
CA GLU A 193 -7.53 -9.79 16.78
C GLU A 193 -8.21 -10.59 17.90
N GLU A 194 -9.06 -11.55 17.53
CA GLU A 194 -9.61 -12.56 18.44
C GLU A 194 -8.65 -13.75 18.59
#